data_AF-A0A2H6FE81-F1
#
_entry.id   AF-A0A2H6FE81-F1
#
_cell.length_a   1.000
_cell.length_b   1.000
_cell.length_c   1.000
_cell.angle_alpha   90.00
_cell.angle_beta   90.00
_cell.angle_gamma   90.00
#
_symmetry.space_group_name_H-M   'P 1'
#
loop_
_entity.id
_entity.type
_entity.pdbx_description
1 polymer ?
#
loop_
_entity_poly.entity_id
_entity_poly.type
_entity_poly.pdbx_seq_one_letter_code
_entity_poly.pdbx_strand_id
1 'polypeptide(L)'
;MKKLMYFTLLIVLSCASTPQSSGNKQFNAFYEMGLSYMQEAKYQDAFVQFQKALKDDPNNQFVLNALGLIYLKFEDLNKAEQSFIAALNIDGDYSRAHNNLGVVFSREKKWDKAAVQFENALKNLTYSSPGEAYYNLGNAYYRLKKYKTAIKNYKNALRRSPGFYIVYYGLALCYNMIEEYGDAAFFLAEGIKADPEIKGSRGKAADVFSARLARTVDDDSRKDYHDLMEILNY
;
A
#
# COMPACT_ATOMS: atom_id res chain seq x y z
N MET A 1 4.08 -33.20 -68.57
CA MET A 1 4.37 -33.38 -67.13
C MET A 1 4.90 -32.08 -66.55
N LYS A 2 4.10 -31.44 -65.68
CA LYS A 2 4.48 -30.59 -64.52
C LYS A 2 3.26 -29.74 -64.16
N LYS A 3 2.51 -30.21 -63.15
CA LYS A 3 1.39 -29.47 -62.53
C LYS A 3 1.99 -28.37 -61.65
N LEU A 4 1.47 -27.17 -61.84
CA LEU A 4 1.75 -25.97 -61.07
C LEU A 4 1.11 -26.13 -59.68
N MET A 5 1.93 -26.26 -58.64
CA MET A 5 1.50 -26.46 -57.26
C MET A 5 1.48 -25.10 -56.54
N TYR A 6 0.30 -24.51 -56.40
CA TYR A 6 0.07 -23.32 -55.59
C TYR A 6 0.10 -23.73 -54.11
N PHE A 7 1.10 -23.26 -53.37
CA PHE A 7 1.17 -23.37 -51.91
C PHE A 7 0.53 -22.11 -51.31
N THR A 8 -0.75 -22.20 -50.94
CA THR A 8 -1.41 -21.18 -50.12
C THR A 8 -0.99 -21.39 -48.66
N LEU A 9 -0.08 -20.56 -48.17
CA LEU A 9 0.31 -20.49 -46.77
C LEU A 9 -0.81 -19.82 -45.97
N LEU A 10 -1.68 -20.64 -45.35
CA LEU A 10 -2.67 -20.20 -44.37
C LEU A 10 -1.95 -19.80 -43.08
N ILE A 11 -1.79 -18.49 -42.86
CA ILE A 11 -1.41 -17.93 -41.55
C ILE A 11 -2.64 -18.04 -40.66
N VAL A 12 -2.68 -19.11 -39.85
CA VAL A 12 -3.68 -19.22 -38.78
C VAL A 12 -3.21 -18.30 -37.66
N LEU A 13 -3.83 -17.13 -37.56
CA LEU A 13 -3.75 -16.26 -36.39
C LEU A 13 -4.31 -17.02 -35.18
N SER A 14 -3.44 -17.72 -34.45
CA SER A 14 -3.77 -18.19 -33.11
C SER A 14 -3.76 -16.97 -32.19
N CYS A 15 -4.90 -16.30 -32.05
CA CYS A 15 -5.13 -15.45 -30.89
C CYS A 15 -4.95 -16.35 -29.67
N ALA A 16 -3.84 -16.15 -28.94
CA ALA A 16 -3.67 -16.71 -27.62
C ALA A 16 -4.86 -16.22 -26.79
N SER A 17 -5.81 -17.12 -26.53
CA SER A 17 -6.88 -16.88 -25.60
C SER A 17 -6.25 -16.66 -24.23
N THR A 18 -6.36 -15.43 -23.73
CA THR A 18 -6.32 -15.19 -22.29
C THR A 18 -7.28 -16.18 -21.62
N PRO A 19 -6.95 -16.74 -20.44
CA PRO A 19 -7.90 -17.55 -19.71
C PRO A 19 -9.07 -16.64 -19.30
N GLN A 20 -10.11 -16.67 -20.11
CA GLN A 20 -11.35 -15.98 -19.87
C GLN A 20 -12.04 -16.72 -18.74
N SER A 21 -11.89 -16.22 -17.50
CA SER A 21 -12.85 -16.54 -16.46
C SER A 21 -14.22 -16.22 -17.06
N SER A 22 -15.10 -17.21 -17.12
CA SER A 22 -16.49 -17.04 -17.52
C SER A 22 -17.25 -16.24 -16.46
N GLY A 23 -16.78 -15.02 -16.17
CA GLY A 23 -17.37 -14.08 -15.25
C GLY A 23 -18.66 -13.58 -15.86
N ASN A 24 -19.76 -13.82 -15.15
CA ASN A 24 -21.06 -13.28 -15.47
C ASN A 24 -20.92 -11.79 -15.84
N LYS A 25 -21.45 -11.36 -17.00
CA LYS A 25 -21.37 -9.95 -17.44
C LYS A 25 -21.86 -8.99 -16.35
N GLN A 26 -22.81 -9.44 -15.54
CA GLN A 26 -23.36 -8.69 -14.42
C GLN A 26 -22.35 -8.50 -13.27
N PHE A 27 -21.58 -9.54 -12.91
CA PHE A 27 -20.47 -9.43 -11.97
C PHE A 27 -19.47 -8.36 -12.41
N ASN A 28 -19.00 -8.46 -13.67
CA ASN A 28 -18.00 -7.52 -14.20
C ASN A 28 -18.53 -6.08 -14.17
N ALA A 29 -19.79 -5.87 -14.55
CA ALA A 29 -20.40 -4.54 -14.50
C ALA A 29 -20.42 -3.96 -13.07
N PHE A 30 -20.87 -4.75 -12.08
CA PHE A 30 -20.89 -4.30 -10.69
C PHE A 30 -19.49 -4.07 -10.11
N TYR A 31 -18.53 -4.93 -10.45
CA TYR A 31 -17.16 -4.79 -10.00
C TYR A 31 -16.51 -3.51 -10.55
N GLU A 32 -16.62 -3.26 -11.86
CA GLU A 32 -16.06 -2.06 -12.50
C GLU A 32 -16.74 -0.77 -11.99
N MET A 33 -18.06 -0.78 -11.80
CA MET A 33 -18.76 0.34 -11.17
C MET A 33 -18.26 0.59 -9.74
N GLY A 34 -18.05 -0.48 -8.96
CA GLY A 34 -17.48 -0.37 -7.61
C GLY A 34 -16.08 0.26 -7.61
N LEU A 35 -15.22 -0.13 -8.56
CA LEU A 35 -13.89 0.46 -8.73
C LEU A 35 -13.96 1.93 -9.13
N SER A 36 -14.86 2.30 -10.04
CA SER A 36 -15.10 3.69 -10.44
C SER A 36 -15.55 4.54 -9.25
N TYR A 37 -16.51 4.06 -8.45
CA TYR A 37 -16.93 4.76 -7.24
C TYR A 37 -15.81 4.88 -6.20
N MET A 38 -14.93 3.88 -6.06
CA MET A 38 -13.74 3.98 -5.22
C MET A 38 -12.78 5.09 -5.67
N GLN A 39 -12.56 5.24 -6.98
CA GLN A 39 -11.72 6.31 -7.53
C GLN A 39 -12.30 7.69 -7.25
N GLU A 40 -13.63 7.82 -7.26
CA GLU A 40 -14.36 9.04 -6.91
C GLU A 40 -14.54 9.24 -5.39
N ALA A 41 -13.97 8.38 -4.55
CA ALA A 41 -14.15 8.36 -3.10
C ALA A 41 -15.62 8.24 -2.62
N LYS A 42 -16.50 7.71 -3.46
CA LYS A 42 -17.91 7.43 -3.15
C LYS A 42 -18.04 6.04 -2.51
N TYR A 43 -17.52 5.89 -1.30
CA TYR A 43 -17.33 4.59 -0.66
C TYR A 43 -18.64 3.82 -0.41
N GLN A 44 -19.74 4.51 -0.08
CA GLN A 44 -21.05 3.89 0.11
C GLN A 44 -21.60 3.32 -1.21
N ASP A 45 -21.48 4.05 -2.31
CA ASP A 45 -21.92 3.57 -3.62
C ASP A 45 -21.07 2.39 -4.09
N ALA A 46 -19.74 2.48 -3.88
CA ALA A 46 -18.82 1.37 -4.15
C ALA A 46 -19.19 0.12 -3.35
N PHE A 47 -19.51 0.27 -2.07
CA PHE A 47 -19.92 -0.81 -1.19
C PHE A 47 -21.13 -1.55 -1.75
N VAL A 48 -22.16 -0.81 -2.16
CA VAL A 48 -23.38 -1.40 -2.75
C VAL A 48 -23.06 -2.20 -4.02
N GLN A 49 -22.20 -1.69 -4.91
CA GLN A 49 -21.87 -2.43 -6.13
C GLN A 49 -21.02 -3.67 -5.84
N PHE A 50 -20.03 -3.58 -4.95
CA PHE A 50 -19.23 -4.74 -4.57
C PHE A 50 -20.04 -5.82 -3.85
N GLN A 51 -21.05 -5.45 -3.06
CA GLN A 51 -21.97 -6.44 -2.49
C GLN A 51 -22.76 -7.20 -3.56
N LYS A 52 -23.18 -6.51 -4.64
CA LYS A 52 -23.84 -7.18 -5.77
C LYS A 52 -22.87 -8.08 -6.54
N ALA A 53 -21.64 -7.63 -6.78
CA ALA A 53 -20.60 -8.45 -7.40
C ALA A 53 -20.32 -9.70 -6.55
N LEU A 54 -20.19 -9.54 -5.22
CA LEU A 54 -19.96 -10.67 -4.31
C LEU A 54 -21.14 -11.66 -4.29
N LYS A 55 -22.38 -11.18 -4.47
CA LYS A 55 -23.54 -12.07 -4.57
C LYS A 55 -23.46 -12.98 -5.80
N ASP A 56 -22.93 -12.46 -6.91
CA ASP A 56 -22.77 -13.21 -8.16
C ASP A 56 -21.56 -14.16 -8.12
N ASP A 57 -20.47 -13.77 -7.44
CA ASP A 57 -19.30 -14.62 -7.17
C ASP A 57 -18.84 -14.47 -5.71
N PRO A 58 -19.37 -15.30 -4.79
CA PRO A 58 -19.06 -15.22 -3.36
C PRO A 58 -17.61 -15.50 -3.00
N ASN A 59 -16.87 -16.18 -3.87
CA ASN A 59 -15.48 -16.58 -3.63
C ASN A 59 -14.50 -15.74 -4.44
N ASN A 60 -14.83 -14.46 -4.68
CA ASN A 60 -13.95 -13.56 -5.40
C ASN A 60 -13.02 -12.78 -4.46
N GLN A 61 -11.74 -13.16 -4.44
CA GLN A 61 -10.73 -12.49 -3.61
C GLN A 61 -10.56 -10.98 -3.90
N PHE A 62 -10.79 -10.53 -5.15
CA PHE A 62 -10.65 -9.12 -5.50
C PHE A 62 -11.77 -8.27 -4.89
N VAL A 63 -13.01 -8.77 -4.95
CA VAL A 63 -14.18 -8.11 -4.34
C VAL A 63 -14.05 -8.09 -2.81
N LEU A 64 -13.66 -9.21 -2.20
CA LEU A 64 -13.46 -9.28 -0.74
C LEU A 64 -12.39 -8.31 -0.27
N ASN A 65 -11.27 -8.21 -0.98
CA ASN A 65 -10.25 -7.20 -0.69
C ASN A 65 -10.78 -5.77 -0.89
N ALA A 66 -11.59 -5.51 -1.92
CA ALA A 66 -12.19 -4.19 -2.14
C ALA A 66 -13.17 -3.81 -1.00
N LEU A 67 -13.99 -4.74 -0.54
CA LEU A 67 -14.86 -4.55 0.62
C LEU A 67 -14.06 -4.31 1.91
N GLY A 68 -12.96 -5.05 2.12
CA GLY A 68 -12.05 -4.81 3.24
C GLY A 68 -11.47 -3.39 3.26
N LEU A 69 -11.08 -2.87 2.08
CA LEU A 69 -10.63 -1.48 1.95
C LEU A 69 -11.72 -0.48 2.28
N ILE A 70 -12.98 -0.75 1.90
CA ILE A 70 -14.12 0.10 2.24
C ILE A 70 -14.38 0.08 3.75
N TYR A 71 -14.37 -1.10 4.39
CA TYR A 71 -14.51 -1.19 5.83
C TYR A 71 -13.40 -0.45 6.58
N LEU A 72 -12.16 -0.49 6.08
CA LEU A 72 -11.08 0.36 6.58
C LEU A 72 -11.42 1.86 6.47
N LYS A 73 -12.00 2.31 5.35
CA LYS A 73 -12.43 3.71 5.19
C LYS A 73 -13.57 4.10 6.13
N PHE A 74 -14.39 3.15 6.54
CA PHE A 74 -15.42 3.34 7.55
C PHE A 74 -14.92 3.15 8.99
N GLU A 75 -13.61 2.94 9.19
CA GLU A 75 -12.98 2.65 10.48
C GLU A 75 -13.56 1.38 11.18
N ASP A 76 -14.21 0.48 10.43
CA ASP A 76 -14.66 -0.83 10.92
C ASP A 76 -13.53 -1.85 10.75
N LEU A 77 -12.55 -1.77 11.64
CA LEU A 77 -11.34 -2.61 11.59
C LEU A 77 -11.66 -4.11 11.67
N ASN A 78 -12.71 -4.49 12.41
CA ASN A 78 -13.11 -5.89 12.54
C ASN A 78 -13.62 -6.46 11.21
N LYS A 79 -14.52 -5.75 10.51
CA LYS A 79 -15.01 -6.22 9.20
C LYS A 79 -13.95 -6.13 8.12
N ALA A 80 -13.04 -5.16 8.22
CA ALA A 80 -11.88 -5.09 7.33
C ALA A 80 -10.99 -6.32 7.48
N GLU A 81 -10.60 -6.68 8.71
CA GLU A 81 -9.82 -7.89 9.01
C GLU A 81 -10.50 -9.14 8.43
N GLN A 82 -11.79 -9.33 8.72
CA GLN A 82 -12.55 -10.49 8.23
C GLN A 82 -12.55 -10.57 6.69
N SER A 83 -12.71 -9.44 6.01
CA SER A 83 -12.76 -9.39 4.55
C SER A 83 -11.40 -9.72 3.92
N PHE A 84 -10.30 -9.22 4.50
CA PHE A 84 -8.95 -9.56 4.01
C PHE A 84 -8.58 -11.01 4.30
N ILE A 85 -8.95 -11.55 5.47
CA ILE A 85 -8.78 -12.96 5.78
C ILE A 85 -9.58 -13.83 4.81
N ALA A 86 -10.83 -13.45 4.49
CA ALA A 86 -11.64 -14.18 3.52
C ALA A 86 -10.98 -14.19 2.13
N ALA A 87 -10.41 -13.06 1.68
CA ALA A 87 -9.64 -13.02 0.44
C ALA A 87 -8.41 -13.95 0.48
N LEU A 88 -7.67 -13.96 1.59
CA LEU A 88 -6.51 -14.84 1.79
C LEU A 88 -6.86 -16.33 1.93
N ASN A 89 -8.07 -16.66 2.38
CA ASN A 89 -8.56 -18.04 2.40
C ASN A 89 -8.82 -18.58 0.98
N ILE A 90 -9.08 -17.70 0.01
CA ILE A 90 -9.26 -18.05 -1.41
C ILE A 90 -7.90 -18.11 -2.10
N ASP A 91 -7.04 -17.13 -1.85
CA ASP A 91 -5.68 -17.07 -2.39
C ASP A 91 -4.70 -16.61 -1.30
N GLY A 92 -4.00 -17.59 -0.74
CA GLY A 92 -3.05 -17.38 0.36
C GLY A 92 -1.82 -16.56 -0.01
N ASP A 93 -1.55 -16.36 -1.31
CA ASP A 93 -0.40 -15.56 -1.77
C ASP A 93 -0.83 -14.15 -2.22
N TYR A 94 -2.08 -13.76 -1.94
CA TYR A 94 -2.63 -12.49 -2.42
C TYR A 94 -2.01 -11.28 -1.71
N SER A 95 -0.96 -10.74 -2.31
CA SER A 95 -0.07 -9.74 -1.70
C SER A 95 -0.78 -8.46 -1.29
N ARG A 96 -1.82 -8.03 -2.04
CA ARG A 96 -2.62 -6.85 -1.68
C ARG A 96 -3.40 -7.08 -0.38
N ALA A 97 -4.03 -8.24 -0.22
CA ALA A 97 -4.76 -8.57 0.99
C ALA A 97 -3.83 -8.69 2.20
N HIS A 98 -2.64 -9.29 2.03
CA HIS A 98 -1.61 -9.28 3.07
C HIS A 98 -1.19 -7.87 3.47
N ASN A 99 -0.85 -7.00 2.52
CA ASN A 99 -0.48 -5.61 2.84
C ASN A 99 -1.63 -4.90 3.58
N ASN A 100 -2.86 -5.03 3.10
CA ASN A 100 -4.00 -4.35 3.72
C ASN A 100 -4.34 -4.90 5.11
N LEU A 101 -4.22 -6.21 5.33
CA LEU A 101 -4.35 -6.81 6.65
C LEU A 101 -3.25 -6.32 7.61
N GLY A 102 -2.03 -6.14 7.11
CA GLY A 102 -0.95 -5.51 7.88
C GLY A 102 -1.28 -4.06 8.29
N VAL A 103 -1.96 -3.30 7.42
CA VAL A 103 -2.46 -1.96 7.75
C VAL A 103 -3.53 -2.02 8.85
N VAL A 104 -4.46 -2.97 8.82
CA VAL A 104 -5.43 -3.18 9.91
C VAL A 104 -4.69 -3.42 11.23
N PHE A 105 -3.76 -4.36 11.28
CA PHE A 105 -2.99 -4.63 12.50
C PHE A 105 -2.15 -3.44 12.96
N SER A 106 -1.65 -2.62 12.03
CA SER A 106 -0.95 -1.37 12.35
C SER A 106 -1.88 -0.35 13.03
N ARG A 107 -3.12 -0.21 12.56
CA ARG A 107 -4.14 0.65 13.19
C ARG A 107 -4.48 0.21 14.60
N GLU A 108 -4.48 -1.10 14.83
CA GLU A 108 -4.67 -1.70 16.15
C GLU A 108 -3.40 -1.71 17.01
N LYS A 109 -2.28 -1.13 16.53
CA LYS A 109 -0.96 -1.15 17.17
C LYS A 109 -0.40 -2.57 17.42
N LYS A 110 -0.89 -3.58 16.71
CA LYS A 110 -0.39 -4.97 16.72
C LYS A 110 0.80 -5.10 15.77
N TRP A 111 1.89 -4.39 16.07
CA TRP A 111 3.02 -4.18 15.15
C TRP A 111 3.72 -5.47 14.69
N ASP A 112 3.88 -6.47 15.57
CA ASP A 112 4.46 -7.76 15.19
C ASP A 112 3.60 -8.50 14.17
N LYS A 113 2.27 -8.50 14.36
CA LYS A 113 1.34 -9.10 13.38
C LYS A 113 1.37 -8.32 12.07
N ALA A 114 1.42 -6.99 12.13
CA ALA A 114 1.52 -6.15 10.95
C ALA A 114 2.78 -6.48 10.13
N ALA A 115 3.95 -6.57 10.79
CA ALA A 115 5.21 -6.91 10.15
C ALA A 115 5.14 -8.25 9.40
N VAL A 116 4.59 -9.29 10.03
CA VAL A 116 4.40 -10.61 9.39
C VAL A 116 3.58 -10.50 8.10
N GLN A 117 2.49 -9.73 8.12
CA GLN A 117 1.64 -9.58 6.93
C GLN A 117 2.32 -8.78 5.82
N PHE A 118 3.04 -7.70 6.14
CA PHE A 118 3.82 -6.98 5.13
C PHE A 118 4.94 -7.84 4.53
N GLU A 119 5.59 -8.68 5.34
CA GLU A 119 6.58 -9.66 4.85
C GLU A 119 5.94 -10.70 3.92
N ASN A 120 4.76 -11.21 4.27
CA ASN A 120 4.01 -12.12 3.39
C ASN A 120 3.65 -11.45 2.06
N ALA A 121 3.22 -10.18 2.07
CA ALA A 121 2.96 -9.44 0.83
C ALA A 121 4.20 -9.37 -0.08
N LEU A 122 5.39 -9.24 0.52
CA LEU A 122 6.66 -9.12 -0.18
C LEU A 122 7.26 -10.44 -0.67
N LYS A 123 6.69 -11.61 -0.29
CA LYS A 123 7.10 -12.91 -0.82
C LYS A 123 6.82 -13.03 -2.32
N ASN A 124 5.77 -12.38 -2.80
CA ASN A 124 5.45 -12.34 -4.22
C ASN A 124 6.33 -11.30 -4.94
N LEU A 125 7.28 -11.79 -5.74
CA LEU A 125 8.23 -10.94 -6.48
C LEU A 125 7.58 -10.08 -7.58
N THR A 126 6.37 -10.43 -8.02
CA THR A 126 5.62 -9.67 -9.04
C THR A 126 4.55 -8.76 -8.44
N TYR A 127 4.52 -8.60 -7.11
CA TYR A 127 3.62 -7.65 -6.46
C TYR A 127 3.82 -6.25 -7.05
N SER A 128 2.72 -5.58 -7.41
CA SER A 128 2.73 -4.30 -8.13
C SER A 128 3.13 -3.09 -7.27
N SER A 129 2.97 -3.19 -5.94
CA SER A 129 3.21 -2.07 -5.02
C SER A 129 4.21 -2.42 -3.89
N PRO A 130 5.38 -3.02 -4.19
CA PRO A 130 6.28 -3.51 -3.15
C PRO A 130 6.91 -2.37 -2.36
N GLY A 131 7.05 -1.17 -2.94
CA GLY A 131 7.55 0.01 -2.24
C GLY A 131 6.68 0.41 -1.06
N GLU A 132 5.35 0.32 -1.22
CA GLU A 132 4.39 0.59 -0.14
C GLU A 132 4.49 -0.44 0.99
N ALA A 133 4.56 -1.74 0.65
CA ALA A 133 4.72 -2.79 1.66
C ALA A 133 6.07 -2.68 2.40
N TYR A 134 7.16 -2.33 1.72
CA TYR A 134 8.44 -2.05 2.39
C TYR A 134 8.37 -0.85 3.33
N TYR A 135 7.68 0.22 2.93
CA TYR A 135 7.47 1.39 3.80
C TYR A 135 6.65 1.03 5.03
N ASN A 136 5.55 0.31 4.86
CA ASN A 136 4.70 -0.15 5.95
C ASN A 136 5.45 -1.10 6.90
N LEU A 137 6.27 -2.00 6.35
CA LEU A 137 7.15 -2.86 7.14
C LEU A 137 8.20 -2.05 7.91
N GLY A 138 8.75 -1.00 7.30
CA GLY A 138 9.63 -0.04 7.96
C GLY A 138 8.95 0.62 9.17
N ASN A 139 7.70 1.10 8.99
CA ASN A 139 6.90 1.69 10.06
C ASN A 139 6.64 0.69 11.20
N ALA A 140 6.27 -0.55 10.88
CA ALA A 140 6.06 -1.59 11.88
C ALA A 140 7.35 -1.85 12.69
N TYR A 141 8.49 -1.97 12.02
CA TYR A 141 9.78 -2.16 12.70
C TYR A 141 10.24 -0.94 13.51
N TYR A 142 9.93 0.27 13.04
CA TYR A 142 10.19 1.50 13.79
C TYR A 142 9.41 1.53 15.10
N ARG A 143 8.12 1.18 15.08
CA ARG A 143 7.27 1.07 16.28
C ARG A 143 7.71 -0.05 17.22
N LEU A 144 8.28 -1.13 16.68
CA LEU A 144 8.94 -2.18 17.45
C LEU A 144 10.34 -1.79 17.98
N LYS A 145 10.78 -0.55 17.76
CA LYS A 145 12.12 -0.03 18.12
C LYS A 145 13.29 -0.78 17.48
N LYS A 146 13.03 -1.50 16.38
CA LYS A 146 14.02 -2.23 15.58
C LYS A 146 14.56 -1.31 14.48
N TYR A 147 15.17 -0.18 14.87
CA TYR A 147 15.50 0.94 13.99
C TYR A 147 16.40 0.56 12.81
N LYS A 148 17.43 -0.26 13.02
CA LYS A 148 18.31 -0.73 11.91
C LYS A 148 17.54 -1.54 10.87
N THR A 149 16.60 -2.37 11.31
CA THR A 149 15.72 -3.15 10.42
C THR A 149 14.72 -2.25 9.69
N ALA A 150 14.17 -1.25 10.39
CA ALA A 150 13.31 -0.24 9.78
C ALA A 150 14.04 0.54 8.67
N ILE A 151 15.26 1.01 8.92
CA ILE A 151 16.11 1.70 7.93
C ILE A 151 16.32 0.83 6.68
N LYS A 152 16.64 -0.47 6.84
CA LYS A 152 16.80 -1.39 5.72
C LYS A 152 15.53 -1.46 4.85
N ASN A 153 14.36 -1.54 5.48
CA ASN A 153 13.08 -1.61 4.78
C ASN A 153 12.71 -0.28 4.12
N TYR A 154 12.93 0.86 4.76
CA TYR A 154 12.74 2.17 4.13
C TYR A 154 13.66 2.38 2.92
N LYS A 155 14.95 1.99 3.01
CA LYS A 155 15.85 2.02 1.85
C LYS A 155 15.37 1.13 0.71
N ASN A 156 14.81 -0.05 1.02
CA ASN A 156 14.16 -0.88 0.01
C ASN A 156 12.92 -0.22 -0.59
N ALA A 157 12.11 0.49 0.20
CA ALA A 157 10.95 1.23 -0.29
C ALA A 157 11.37 2.30 -1.31
N LEU A 158 12.37 3.13 -1.01
CA LEU A 158 12.91 4.12 -1.95
C LEU A 158 13.49 3.47 -3.22
N ARG A 159 14.16 2.32 -3.10
CA ARG A 159 14.67 1.59 -4.27
C ARG A 159 13.55 1.11 -5.18
N ARG A 160 12.40 0.70 -4.61
CA ARG A 160 11.24 0.22 -5.38
C ARG A 160 10.35 1.38 -5.88
N SER A 161 10.35 2.50 -5.17
CA SER A 161 9.53 3.68 -5.49
C SER A 161 10.31 4.96 -5.18
N PRO A 162 11.20 5.41 -6.09
CA PRO A 162 12.10 6.54 -5.84
C PRO A 162 11.40 7.88 -5.52
N GLY A 163 10.16 8.06 -5.97
CA GLY A 163 9.35 9.25 -5.69
C GLY A 163 8.62 9.24 -4.34
N PHE A 164 8.79 8.21 -3.51
CA PHE A 164 8.01 8.06 -2.27
C PHE A 164 8.60 8.88 -1.11
N TYR A 165 8.47 10.20 -1.22
CA TYR A 165 9.17 11.16 -0.34
C TYR A 165 8.88 10.96 1.16
N ILE A 166 7.69 10.47 1.53
CA ILE A 166 7.32 10.26 2.94
C ILE A 166 8.27 9.28 3.65
N VAL A 167 8.92 8.38 2.89
CA VAL A 167 9.88 7.41 3.42
C VAL A 167 11.08 8.11 4.06
N TYR A 168 11.46 9.29 3.57
CA TYR A 168 12.57 10.07 4.11
C TYR A 168 12.34 10.50 5.56
N TYR A 169 11.11 10.80 5.95
CA TYR A 169 10.78 11.14 7.34
C TYR A 169 10.95 9.94 8.26
N GLY A 170 10.53 8.75 7.82
CA GLY A 170 10.77 7.51 8.57
C GLY A 170 12.26 7.19 8.74
N LEU A 171 13.07 7.46 7.71
CA LEU A 171 14.53 7.35 7.81
C LEU A 171 15.10 8.35 8.80
N ALA A 172 14.73 9.63 8.71
CA ALA A 172 15.20 10.67 9.62
C ALA A 172 14.90 10.31 11.08
N LEU A 173 13.68 9.87 11.37
CA LEU A 173 13.28 9.40 12.70
C LEU A 173 14.12 8.20 13.17
N CYS A 174 14.33 7.20 12.31
CA CYS A 174 15.14 6.04 12.69
C CYS A 174 16.60 6.40 12.97
N TYR A 175 17.20 7.28 12.16
CA TYR A 175 18.57 7.74 12.34
C TYR A 175 18.71 8.59 13.61
N ASN A 176 17.69 9.41 13.91
CA ASN A 176 17.62 10.14 15.17
C ASN A 176 17.60 9.20 16.38
N MET A 177 16.79 8.14 16.32
CA MET A 177 16.68 7.16 17.40
C MET A 177 17.94 6.31 17.63
N ILE A 178 18.89 6.31 16.69
CA ILE A 178 20.20 5.66 16.85
C ILE A 178 21.35 6.67 17.00
N GLU A 179 21.02 7.93 17.27
CA GLU A 179 21.95 9.04 17.56
C GLU A 179 22.90 9.40 16.39
N GLU A 180 22.52 9.02 15.16
CA GLU A 180 23.23 9.37 13.93
C GLU A 180 22.63 10.67 13.36
N TYR A 181 22.80 11.76 14.11
CA TYR A 181 22.10 13.02 13.86
C TYR A 181 22.40 13.65 12.49
N GLY A 182 23.61 13.45 11.96
CA GLY A 182 23.98 13.90 10.61
C GLY A 182 23.16 13.22 9.51
N ASP A 183 22.97 11.90 9.61
CA ASP A 183 22.11 11.15 8.70
C ASP A 183 20.64 11.53 8.90
N ALA A 184 20.21 11.77 10.15
CA ALA A 184 18.85 12.23 10.44
C ALA A 184 18.54 13.55 9.73
N ALA A 185 19.42 14.54 9.86
CA ALA A 185 19.30 15.85 9.21
C ALA A 185 19.34 15.73 7.68
N PHE A 186 20.24 14.89 7.15
CA PHE A 186 20.35 14.63 5.72
C PHE A 186 19.04 14.08 5.14
N PHE A 187 18.50 13.01 5.73
CA PHE A 187 17.27 12.41 5.22
C PHE A 187 16.06 13.32 5.41
N LEU A 188 15.99 14.11 6.49
CA LEU A 188 14.92 15.09 6.65
C LEU A 188 14.97 16.17 5.55
N ALA A 189 16.18 16.66 5.22
CA ALA A 189 16.36 17.65 4.16
C ALA A 189 15.92 17.11 2.79
N GLU A 190 16.28 15.86 2.46
CA GLU A 190 15.84 15.20 1.22
C GLU A 190 14.31 15.02 1.19
N GLY A 191 13.70 14.63 2.31
CA GLY A 191 12.25 14.55 2.46
C GLY A 191 11.56 15.89 2.21
N ILE A 192 12.03 16.94 2.87
CA ILE A 192 11.51 18.31 2.73
C ILE A 192 11.62 18.81 1.29
N LYS A 193 12.74 18.53 0.61
CA LYS A 193 12.98 18.89 -0.78
C LYS A 193 12.03 18.17 -1.74
N ALA A 194 11.77 16.89 -1.51
CA ALA A 194 10.92 16.06 -2.36
C ALA A 194 9.41 16.21 -2.06
N ASP A 195 9.06 16.71 -0.88
CA ASP A 195 7.67 16.90 -0.46
C ASP A 195 6.97 18.00 -1.30
N PRO A 196 5.87 17.68 -2.01
CA PRO A 196 5.20 18.62 -2.90
C PRO A 196 4.45 19.75 -2.17
N GLU A 197 4.12 19.56 -0.88
CA GLU A 197 3.57 20.61 -0.03
C GLU A 197 4.69 21.54 0.42
N ILE A 198 5.80 21.00 0.92
CA ILE A 198 6.87 21.78 1.57
C ILE A 198 7.85 22.41 0.55
N LYS A 199 8.17 21.70 -0.54
CA LYS A 199 9.03 22.14 -1.65
C LYS A 199 10.39 22.68 -1.23
N GLY A 200 11.04 22.02 -0.27
CA GLY A 200 12.39 22.36 0.19
C GLY A 200 12.46 23.48 1.22
N SER A 201 11.35 24.13 1.57
CA SER A 201 11.35 25.23 2.54
C SER A 201 11.36 24.71 3.98
N ARG A 202 12.48 24.94 4.70
CA ARG A 202 12.61 24.56 6.12
C ARG A 202 11.57 25.24 7.01
N GLY A 203 11.28 26.53 6.78
CA GLY A 203 10.24 27.26 7.52
C GLY A 203 8.85 26.66 7.28
N LYS A 204 8.53 26.36 6.02
CA LYS A 204 7.27 25.69 5.69
C LYS A 204 7.18 24.28 6.29
N ALA A 205 8.30 23.56 6.37
CA ALA A 205 8.35 22.26 7.03
C ALA A 205 7.98 22.37 8.50
N ALA A 206 8.54 23.37 9.21
CA ALA A 206 8.22 23.63 10.60
C ALA A 206 6.73 23.95 10.79
N ASP A 207 6.15 24.79 9.92
CA ASP A 207 4.71 25.10 9.96
C ASP A 207 3.84 23.85 9.74
N VAL A 208 4.19 23.04 8.73
CA VAL A 208 3.47 21.81 8.39
C VAL A 208 3.55 20.78 9.52
N PHE A 209 4.74 20.54 10.09
CA PHE A 209 4.90 19.60 11.19
C PHE A 209 4.20 20.10 12.47
N SER A 210 4.27 21.40 12.76
CA SER A 210 3.54 22.01 13.89
C SER A 210 2.02 21.86 13.73
N ALA A 211 1.50 22.11 12.52
CA ALA A 211 0.08 21.97 12.22
C ALA A 211 -0.39 20.51 12.32
N ARG A 212 0.44 19.55 11.89
CA ARG A 212 0.14 18.11 12.01
C ARG A 212 0.16 17.68 13.48
N LEU A 213 1.19 18.05 14.24
CA LEU A 213 1.30 17.81 15.67
C LEU A 213 0.06 18.31 16.44
N ALA A 214 -0.42 19.51 16.14
CA ALA A 214 -1.58 20.10 16.81
C ALA A 214 -2.90 19.33 16.56
N ARG A 215 -3.00 18.61 15.44
CA ARG A 215 -4.20 17.82 15.05
C ARG A 215 -4.09 16.35 15.44
N THR A 216 -2.88 15.87 15.72
CA THR A 216 -2.64 14.46 16.07
C THR A 216 -3.11 14.17 17.49
N VAL A 217 -3.95 13.14 17.60
CA VAL A 217 -4.49 12.63 18.87
C VAL A 217 -3.72 11.42 19.41
N ASP A 218 -2.94 10.73 18.58
CA ASP A 218 -2.16 9.58 19.02
C ASP A 218 -0.75 9.98 19.48
N ASP A 219 -0.34 9.48 20.64
CA ASP A 219 0.93 9.87 21.27
C ASP A 219 2.17 9.49 20.44
N ASP A 220 2.11 8.38 19.72
CA ASP A 220 3.24 7.88 18.93
C ASP A 220 3.54 8.86 17.77
N SER A 221 2.52 9.28 17.03
CA SER A 221 2.70 10.24 15.94
C SER A 221 2.98 11.65 16.46
N ARG A 222 2.45 12.04 17.64
CA ARG A 222 2.83 13.32 18.27
C ARG A 222 4.33 13.33 18.56
N LYS A 223 4.87 12.26 19.12
CA LYS A 223 6.31 12.11 19.35
C LYS A 223 7.09 12.21 18.04
N ASP A 224 6.64 11.53 16.99
CA ASP A 224 7.32 11.59 15.68
C ASP A 224 7.39 13.03 15.14
N TYR A 225 6.33 13.83 15.23
CA TYR A 225 6.39 15.23 14.80
C TYR A 225 7.27 16.09 15.69
N HIS A 226 7.32 15.84 17.00
CA HIS A 226 8.28 16.49 17.88
C HIS A 226 9.72 16.17 17.49
N ASP A 227 10.04 14.90 17.26
CA ASP A 227 11.37 14.45 16.83
C ASP A 227 11.74 15.08 15.47
N LEU A 228 10.81 15.14 14.50
CA LEU A 228 11.05 15.80 13.21
C LEU A 228 11.35 17.29 13.37
N MET A 229 10.65 17.98 14.26
CA MET A 229 10.94 19.39 14.56
C MET A 229 12.27 19.58 15.30
N GLU A 230 12.69 18.62 16.12
CA GLU A 230 14.00 18.63 16.75
C GLU A 230 15.11 18.46 15.71
N ILE A 231 14.97 17.49 14.80
CA ILE A 231 15.92 17.24 13.70
C ILE A 231 15.99 18.47 12.78
N LEU A 232 14.91 19.25 12.64
CA LEU A 232 14.92 20.56 11.96
C LEU A 232 15.77 21.63 12.67
N ASN A 233 16.45 21.33 13.76
CA ASN A 233 17.41 22.24 14.42
C ASN A 233 18.85 21.73 14.36
N TYR A 234 19.07 20.52 13.84
CA TYR A 234 20.41 20.02 13.52
C TYR A 234 21.00 20.77 12.32
#